data_AF-A0A7R9BBV3-F1
#
_entry.id   AF-A0A7R9BBV3-F1
#
_cell.length_a   1.000
_cell.length_b   1.000
_cell.length_c   1.000
_cell.angle_alpha   90.00
_cell.angle_beta   90.00
_cell.angle_gamma   90.00
#
_symmetry.space_group_name_H-M   'P 1'
#
loop_
_entity.id
_entity.type
_entity.pdbx_description
1 polymer ?
#
loop_
_entity_poly.entity_id
_entity_poly.type
_entity_poly.pdbx_seq_one_letter_code
_entity_poly.pdbx_strand_id
1 'polypeptide(L)'
;QALVDVLKFLGWKSFAIVYESNEGLMRLQEVFKSRDQLSAKISVYQLSMDGDHRPLFKDIHDSTQTHILLDCATDNIMDILRQAKEVDMFGDYENYFITSL
;
A
#
# COMPACT_ATOMS: atom_id res chain seq x y z
N GLN A 1 12.73 -2.76 10.99
CA GLN A 1 13.78 -3.49 10.25
C GLN A 1 13.21 -4.54 9.30
N ALA A 2 12.40 -5.49 9.78
CA ALA A 2 11.87 -6.59 8.95
C ALA A 2 11.09 -6.14 7.69
N LEU A 3 10.24 -5.10 7.79
CA LEU A 3 9.48 -4.59 6.65
C LEU A 3 10.40 -3.99 5.56
N VAL A 4 11.42 -3.24 5.96
CA VAL A 4 12.39 -2.63 5.04
C VAL A 4 13.20 -3.70 4.32
N ASP A 5 13.57 -4.77 5.02
CA ASP A 5 14.33 -5.87 4.42
C ASP A 5 13.49 -6.65 3.40
N VAL A 6 12.19 -6.86 3.68
CA VAL A 6 11.25 -7.45 2.71
C VAL A 6 11.09 -6.55 1.49
N LEU A 7 10.89 -5.24 1.67
CA LEU A 7 10.78 -4.29 0.55
C LEU A 7 12.07 -4.25 -0.29
N LYS A 8 13.25 -4.35 0.33
CA LYS A 8 14.53 -4.50 -0.36
C LYS A 8 14.58 -5.79 -1.18
N PHE A 9 14.14 -6.91 -0.60
CA PHE A 9 14.10 -8.20 -1.28
C PHE A 9 13.14 -8.22 -2.47
N LEU A 10 11.98 -7.55 -2.35
CA LEU A 10 11.00 -7.41 -3.42
C LEU A 10 11.53 -6.59 -4.61
N GLY A 11 12.52 -5.71 -4.39
CA GLY A 11 13.19 -4.97 -5.46
C GLY A 11 12.31 -3.93 -6.16
N TRP A 12 11.23 -3.48 -5.51
CA TRP A 12 10.28 -2.53 -6.08
C TRP A 12 10.89 -1.14 -6.24
N LYS A 13 10.88 -0.61 -7.47
CA LYS A 13 11.40 0.74 -7.80
C LYS A 13 10.38 1.85 -7.55
N SER A 14 9.10 1.51 -7.50
CA SER A 14 8.00 2.42 -7.18
C SER A 14 6.86 1.63 -6.57
N PHE A 15 6.28 2.11 -5.47
CA PHE A 15 5.12 1.47 -4.85
C PHE A 15 4.26 2.46 -4.06
N ALA A 16 2.97 2.12 -3.95
CA ALA A 16 1.99 2.79 -3.11
C ALA A 16 1.97 2.14 -1.72
N ILE A 17 1.92 2.95 -0.68
CA ILE A 17 1.60 2.50 0.68
C ILE A 17 0.20 2.98 1.01
N VAL A 18 -0.69 2.04 1.30
CA VAL A 18 -2.07 2.27 1.69
C VAL A 18 -2.20 1.84 3.15
N TYR A 19 -2.54 2.76 4.05
CA TYR A 19 -2.61 2.47 5.48
C TYR A 19 -3.96 2.86 6.09
N GLU A 20 -4.41 2.10 7.09
CA GLU A 20 -5.66 2.36 7.80
C GLU A 20 -5.50 3.35 8.96
N SER A 21 -4.50 3.11 9.84
CA SER A 21 -4.39 3.81 11.12
C SER A 21 -3.10 4.64 11.25
N ASN A 22 -3.14 5.63 12.13
CA ASN A 22 -1.95 6.44 12.46
C ASN A 22 -0.81 5.59 13.06
N GLU A 23 -1.14 4.47 13.72
CA GLU A 23 -0.14 3.52 14.21
C GLU A 23 0.59 2.84 13.06
N GLY A 24 -0.14 2.44 12.01
CA GLY A 24 0.43 1.96 10.76
C GLY A 24 1.41 2.96 10.16
N LEU A 25 1.01 4.23 10.09
CA LEU A 25 1.88 5.31 9.60
C LEU A 25 3.17 5.47 10.42
N MET A 26 3.11 5.34 11.76
CA MET A 26 4.31 5.40 12.61
C MET A 26 5.29 4.26 12.31
N ARG A 27 4.81 3.05 12.03
CA ARG A 27 5.66 1.92 11.63
C ARG A 27 6.34 2.17 10.28
N LEU A 28 5.61 2.82 9.37
CA LEU A 28 6.11 3.18 8.04
C LEU A 28 7.17 4.30 8.07
N GLN A 29 7.33 5.02 9.19
CA GLN A 29 8.41 6.02 9.32
C GLN A 29 9.80 5.43 9.09
N GLU A 30 10.04 4.18 9.48
CA GLU A 30 11.32 3.52 9.24
C GLU A 30 11.57 3.27 7.74
N VAL A 31 10.50 2.96 7.00
CA VAL A 31 10.54 2.80 5.54
C VAL A 31 10.86 4.13 4.87
N PHE A 32 10.23 5.23 5.31
CA PHE A 32 10.53 6.56 4.77
C PHE A 32 11.97 7.01 5.06
N LYS A 33 12.49 6.73 6.28
CA LYS A 33 13.90 7.01 6.63
C LYS A 33 14.88 6.19 5.80
N SER A 34 14.47 5.01 5.33
CA SER A 34 15.29 4.11 4.51
C SER A 34 15.06 4.28 3.01
N ARG A 35 14.26 5.26 2.58
CA ARG A 35 13.89 5.47 1.16
C ARG A 35 15.12 5.67 0.27
N ASP A 36 16.12 6.40 0.74
CA ASP A 36 17.34 6.65 -0.04
C ASP A 36 18.14 5.36 -0.27
N GLN A 37 18.08 4.42 0.68
CA GLN A 37 18.68 3.08 0.52
C GLN A 37 17.87 2.20 -0.42
N LEU A 38 16.55 2.38 -0.47
CA LEU A 38 15.64 1.65 -1.35
C LEU A 38 15.73 2.16 -2.80
N SER A 39 16.16 3.42 -3.01
CA SER A 39 16.14 4.08 -4.32
C SER A 39 14.76 3.98 -5.01
N ALA A 40 13.70 3.95 -4.19
CA ALA A 40 12.33 3.70 -4.63
C ALA A 40 11.47 4.97 -4.50
N LYS A 41 10.54 5.15 -5.45
CA LYS A 41 9.48 6.16 -5.34
C LYS A 41 8.37 5.61 -4.46
N ILE A 42 8.05 6.32 -3.38
CA ILE A 42 7.03 5.90 -2.42
C ILE A 42 5.91 6.94 -2.44
N SER A 43 4.70 6.49 -2.78
CA SER A 43 3.47 7.27 -2.61
C SER A 43 2.71 6.75 -1.39
N VAL A 44 2.03 7.63 -0.66
CA VAL A 44 1.39 7.27 0.61
C VAL A 44 -0.06 7.72 0.58
N TYR A 45 -0.97 6.81 0.90
CA TYR A 45 -2.42 7.01 0.88
C TYR A 45 -3.03 6.48 2.17
N GLN A 46 -3.97 7.23 2.73
CA GLN A 46 -4.72 6.82 3.90
C GLN A 46 -6.09 6.27 3.47
N LEU A 47 -6.48 5.11 3.98
CA LEU A 47 -7.82 4.58 3.76
C LEU A 47 -8.86 5.54 4.35
N SER A 48 -9.93 5.76 3.59
CA SER A 48 -11.01 6.64 4.01
C SER A 48 -11.77 6.06 5.21
N MET A 49 -12.12 6.90 6.18
CA MET A 49 -12.92 6.47 7.34
C MET A 49 -14.42 6.27 7.01
N ASP A 50 -14.87 6.74 5.85
CA ASP A 50 -16.26 6.59 5.40
C ASP A 50 -16.56 5.21 4.78
N GLY A 51 -15.53 4.37 4.61
CA GLY A 51 -15.64 3.03 4.05
C GLY A 51 -15.67 2.97 2.51
N ASP A 52 -15.57 4.10 1.80
CA ASP A 52 -15.41 4.11 0.34
C ASP A 52 -13.95 4.40 -0.04
N HIS A 53 -13.24 3.36 -0.46
CA HIS A 53 -11.84 3.40 -0.84
C HIS A 53 -11.64 3.43 -2.37
N ARG A 54 -12.72 3.33 -3.16
CA ARG A 54 -12.64 3.31 -4.63
C ARG A 54 -12.00 4.57 -5.21
N PRO A 55 -12.27 5.80 -4.71
CA PRO A 55 -11.58 7.00 -5.20
C PRO A 55 -10.06 6.90 -5.00
N LEU A 56 -9.64 6.42 -3.83
CA LEU A 56 -8.22 6.24 -3.51
C LEU A 56 -7.57 5.23 -4.45
N PHE A 57 -8.20 4.08 -4.69
CA PHE A 57 -7.64 3.09 -5.61
C PHE A 57 -7.60 3.62 -7.04
N LYS A 58 -8.59 4.38 -7.47
CA LYS A 58 -8.57 5.04 -8.78
C LYS A 58 -7.41 6.02 -8.93
N ASP A 59 -7.10 6.80 -7.90
CA ASP A 59 -5.93 7.69 -7.91
C ASP A 59 -4.61 6.91 -8.02
N ILE A 60 -4.52 5.74 -7.37
CA ILE A 60 -3.34 4.87 -7.48
C ILE A 60 -3.25 4.27 -8.89
N HIS A 61 -4.37 3.81 -9.46
CA HIS A 61 -4.45 3.30 -10.83
C HIS A 61 -3.95 4.34 -11.84
N ASP A 62 -4.48 5.56 -11.74
CA ASP A 62 -4.14 6.66 -12.64
C ASP A 62 -2.68 7.11 -12.47
N SER A 63 -2.08 6.84 -11.31
CA SER A 63 -0.64 7.04 -11.07
C SER A 63 0.26 5.96 -11.69
N THR A 64 -0.32 4.93 -12.32
CA THR A 64 0.36 3.77 -12.93
C THR A 64 1.18 2.92 -11.94
N GLN A 65 0.86 3.01 -10.64
CA GLN A 65 1.52 2.23 -9.61
C GLN A 65 0.90 0.85 -9.49
N THR A 66 1.68 -0.18 -9.83
CA THR A 66 1.25 -1.58 -9.79
C THR A 66 1.70 -2.32 -8.54
N HIS A 67 2.53 -1.72 -7.71
CA HIS A 67 2.99 -2.32 -6.46
C HIS A 67 2.32 -1.62 -5.28
N ILE A 68 1.59 -2.36 -4.46
CA ILE A 68 0.81 -1.83 -3.34
C ILE A 68 1.20 -2.56 -2.07
N LEU A 69 1.64 -1.80 -1.06
CA LEU A 69 1.72 -2.24 0.32
C LEU A 69 0.44 -1.81 1.03
N LEU A 70 -0.35 -2.77 1.50
CA LEU A 70 -1.61 -2.53 2.20
C LEU A 70 -1.44 -2.88 3.68
N ASP A 71 -1.45 -1.87 4.55
CA ASP A 71 -1.43 -2.01 6.02
C ASP A 71 -2.84 -1.74 6.59
N CYS A 72 -3.58 -2.81 6.90
CA CYS A 72 -4.95 -2.71 7.42
C CYS A 72 -5.28 -3.87 8.36
N ALA A 73 -6.35 -3.72 9.13
CA ALA A 73 -6.86 -4.78 9.99
C ALA A 73 -7.33 -5.97 9.14
N THR A 74 -7.09 -7.20 9.64
CA THR A 74 -7.44 -8.44 8.93
C THR A 74 -8.91 -8.49 8.53
N ASP A 75 -9.78 -7.97 9.39
CA ASP A 75 -11.23 -7.95 9.17
C ASP A 75 -11.63 -7.06 7.98
N ASN A 76 -10.82 -6.05 7.65
CA ASN A 76 -11.11 -5.09 6.57
C ASN A 76 -10.47 -5.48 5.23
N ILE A 77 -9.47 -6.39 5.22
CA ILE A 77 -8.73 -6.77 4.00
C ILE A 77 -9.69 -7.14 2.86
N MET A 78 -10.69 -7.98 3.15
CA MET A 78 -11.59 -8.49 2.11
C MET A 78 -12.44 -7.39 1.49
N ASP A 79 -12.94 -6.46 2.31
CA ASP A 79 -13.75 -5.34 1.82
C ASP A 79 -12.92 -4.36 1.01
N ILE A 80 -11.69 -4.07 1.47
CA ILE A 80 -10.74 -3.20 0.77
C ILE A 80 -10.36 -3.79 -0.59
N LEU A 81 -9.97 -5.07 -0.64
CA LEU A 81 -9.59 -5.73 -1.89
C LEU A 81 -10.78 -5.86 -2.85
N ARG A 82 -12.00 -6.06 -2.34
CA ARG A 82 -13.20 -6.05 -3.17
C ARG A 82 -13.40 -4.70 -3.84
N GLN A 83 -13.24 -3.61 -3.09
CA GLN A 83 -13.35 -2.25 -3.65
C GLN A 83 -12.22 -1.92 -4.64
N ALA A 84 -10.99 -2.38 -4.37
CA ALA A 84 -9.89 -2.26 -5.33
C ALA A 84 -10.22 -2.98 -6.65
N LYS A 85 -10.83 -4.17 -6.58
CA LYS A 85 -11.27 -4.93 -7.75
C LYS A 85 -12.37 -4.22 -8.56
N GLU A 86 -13.28 -3.51 -7.90
CA GLU A 86 -14.34 -2.74 -8.58
C GLU A 86 -13.81 -1.62 -9.47
N VAL A 87 -12.56 -1.17 -9.24
CA VAL A 87 -11.89 -0.11 -10.01
C VAL A 87 -10.64 -0.62 -10.72
N ASP A 88 -10.59 -1.91 -11.03
CA ASP A 88 -9.49 -2.56 -11.76
C ASP A 88 -8.10 -2.40 -11.11
N MET A 89 -8.05 -2.15 -9.80
CA MET A 89 -6.81 -2.09 -9.02
C MET A 89 -6.46 -3.41 -8.33
N PHE A 90 -7.16 -4.50 -8.63
CA PHE A 90 -6.84 -5.82 -8.10
C PHE A 90 -7.04 -6.87 -9.20
N GLY A 91 -6.03 -7.00 -10.05
CA GLY A 91 -5.98 -7.91 -11.19
C GLY A 91 -4.62 -8.58 -11.35
N ASP A 92 -4.28 -8.92 -12.59
CA ASP A 92 -3.09 -9.73 -12.90
C ASP A 92 -1.77 -8.93 -12.90
N TYR A 93 -1.86 -7.60 -12.94
CA TYR A 93 -0.70 -6.72 -13.09
C TYR A 93 -0.29 -6.09 -11.75
N GLU A 94 -1.20 -6.05 -10.78
CA GLU A 94 -0.99 -5.46 -9.48
C GLU A 94 -0.41 -6.47 -8.49
N ASN A 95 0.65 -6.08 -7.79
CA ASN A 95 1.28 -6.88 -6.76
C ASN A 95 0.94 -6.28 -5.39
N TYR A 96 0.20 -7.02 -4.59
CA TYR A 96 -0.17 -6.65 -3.24
C TYR A 96 0.74 -7.31 -2.22
N PHE A 97 1.33 -6.51 -1.34
CA PHE A 97 1.97 -6.96 -0.12
C PHE A 97 1.12 -6.49 1.06
N ILE A 98 0.46 -7.43 1.75
CA ILE A 98 -0.50 -7.11 2.80
C ILE A 98 0.15 -7.33 4.16
N THR A 99 0.01 -6.33 5.04
CA THR A 99 0.42 -6.41 6.44
C THR A 99 -0.79 -6.15 7.34
N SER A 100 -0.95 -6.99 8.36
CA SER A 100 -1.94 -6.82 9.42
C SER A 100 -1.18 -6.88 10.75
N LEU A 101 -0.50 -5.79 11.09
CA LEU A 101 0.35 -5.67 12.28
C LEU A 101 -0.31 -4.85 13.37
#